data_AF-A0A959TA24-F1
#
_entry.id   AF-A0A959TA24-F1
#
_cell.length_a   1.000
_cell.length_b   1.000
_cell.length_c   1.000
_cell.angle_alpha   90.00
_cell.angle_beta   90.00
_cell.angle_gamma   90.00
#
_symmetry.space_group_name_H-M   'P 1'
#
loop_
_entity.id
_entity.type
_entity.pdbx_description
1 polymer ?
#
loop_
_entity_poly.entity_id
_entity_poly.type
_entity_poly.pdbx_seq_one_letter_code
_entity_poly.pdbx_strand_id
1 'polypeptide(L)'
;KRAVMDEMKRLIAEEENIGSAFQRFKELQEQWKTIGNVPARDYRDLQSDYSHLLDDFFYNIRIYKELREHDLRKNTALKQALASDMESLAQEDNIKELEGKVREYQEKWHQVGPVSQDEWEALRDRFWNATRIVYDKVHEHYRARRAEHEANLAAKQGLVEKVRTLMDG
;
A
#
# COMPACT_ATOMS: atom_id res chain seq x y z
N LYS A 1 -19.63 -36.48 14.77
CA LYS A 1 -20.22 -35.12 14.95
C LYS A 1 -19.39 -34.26 15.91
N ARG A 2 -19.06 -34.71 17.14
CA ARG A 2 -18.20 -33.93 18.07
C ARG A 2 -16.84 -33.51 17.48
N ALA A 3 -16.10 -34.43 16.85
CA ALA A 3 -14.81 -34.10 16.21
C ALA A 3 -14.91 -32.99 15.14
N VAL A 4 -16.02 -32.94 14.38
CA VAL A 4 -16.28 -31.86 13.40
C VAL A 4 -16.47 -30.52 14.11
N MET A 5 -17.19 -30.50 15.23
CA MET A 5 -17.37 -29.28 16.02
C MET A 5 -16.06 -28.82 16.66
N ASP A 6 -15.23 -29.73 17.15
CA ASP A 6 -13.91 -29.39 17.72
C ASP A 6 -12.96 -28.83 16.66
N GLU A 7 -13.10 -29.28 15.42
CA GLU A 7 -12.36 -28.72 14.29
C GLU A 7 -12.93 -27.36 13.85
N MET A 8 -14.25 -27.18 13.83
CA MET A 8 -14.87 -25.87 13.61
C MET A 8 -14.43 -24.85 14.66
N LYS A 9 -14.34 -25.24 15.94
CA LYS A 9 -13.83 -24.39 17.02
C LYS A 9 -12.38 -23.96 16.79
N ARG A 10 -11.51 -24.90 16.41
CA ARG A 10 -10.12 -24.58 16.07
C ARG A 10 -10.02 -23.64 14.87
N LEU A 11 -10.81 -23.91 13.83
CA LEU A 11 -10.85 -23.06 12.64
C LEU A 11 -11.29 -21.62 12.96
N ILE A 12 -12.31 -21.46 13.81
CA ILE A 12 -12.80 -20.15 14.26
C ILE A 12 -11.74 -19.40 15.09
N ALA A 13 -10.91 -20.12 15.84
CA ALA A 13 -9.92 -19.55 16.76
C ALA A 13 -8.55 -19.24 16.10
N GLU A 14 -8.14 -20.02 15.10
CA GLU A 14 -6.74 -20.07 14.64
C GLU A 14 -6.54 -19.65 13.17
N GLU A 15 -7.56 -19.67 12.31
CA GLU A 15 -7.38 -19.41 10.88
C GLU A 15 -7.45 -17.91 10.54
N GLU A 16 -6.31 -17.36 10.10
CA GLU A 16 -6.15 -15.95 9.73
C GLU A 16 -6.53 -15.67 8.26
N ASN A 17 -6.59 -16.72 7.42
CA ASN A 17 -6.98 -16.59 6.03
C ASN A 17 -8.47 -16.87 5.84
N ILE A 18 -9.27 -15.81 5.61
CA ILE A 18 -10.71 -15.93 5.33
C ILE A 18 -11.05 -16.95 4.24
N GLY A 19 -10.29 -16.97 3.15
CA GLY A 19 -10.59 -17.82 2.00
C GLY A 19 -10.47 -19.30 2.38
N SER A 20 -9.36 -19.64 3.04
CA SER A 20 -9.12 -20.98 3.59
C SER A 20 -10.13 -21.33 4.68
N ALA A 21 -10.42 -20.39 5.60
CA ALA A 21 -11.41 -20.54 6.65
C ALA A 21 -12.78 -20.90 6.09
N PHE A 22 -13.25 -20.14 5.10
CA PHE A 22 -14.54 -20.36 4.47
C PHE A 22 -14.63 -21.71 3.76
N GLN A 23 -13.59 -22.07 3.02
CA GLN A 23 -13.53 -23.35 2.31
C GLN A 23 -13.50 -24.54 3.28
N ARG A 24 -12.64 -24.50 4.30
CA ARG A 24 -12.56 -25.57 5.31
C ARG A 24 -13.85 -25.66 6.12
N PHE A 25 -14.43 -24.53 6.49
CA PHE A 25 -15.69 -24.51 7.23
C PHE A 25 -16.83 -25.14 6.42
N LYS A 26 -16.89 -24.89 5.11
CA LYS A 26 -17.86 -25.52 4.20
C LYS A 26 -17.69 -27.04 4.13
N GLU A 27 -16.46 -27.53 4.05
CA GLU A 27 -16.16 -28.98 4.08
C GLU A 27 -16.61 -29.62 5.41
N LEU A 28 -16.35 -28.95 6.53
CA LEU A 28 -16.82 -29.41 7.85
C LEU A 28 -18.35 -29.42 7.93
N GLN A 29 -19.01 -28.44 7.30
CA GLN A 29 -20.46 -28.37 7.19
C GLN A 29 -21.04 -29.54 6.38
N GLU A 30 -20.37 -29.94 5.31
CA GLU A 30 -20.73 -31.11 4.50
C GLU A 30 -20.53 -32.41 5.30
N GLN A 31 -19.37 -32.57 5.95
CA GLN A 31 -19.10 -33.72 6.83
C GLN A 31 -20.14 -33.83 7.95
N TRP A 32 -20.55 -32.71 8.56
CA TRP A 32 -21.59 -32.69 9.57
C TRP A 32 -22.91 -33.29 9.07
N LYS A 33 -23.31 -32.98 7.82
CA LYS A 33 -24.55 -33.46 7.20
C LYS A 33 -24.47 -34.95 6.85
N THR A 34 -23.29 -35.46 6.47
CA THR A 34 -23.09 -36.86 6.09
C THR A 34 -23.03 -37.82 7.27
N ILE A 35 -22.64 -37.34 8.46
CA ILE A 35 -22.61 -38.17 9.66
C ILE A 35 -24.05 -38.50 10.09
N GLY A 36 -24.36 -39.79 10.17
CA GLY A 36 -25.69 -40.35 10.43
C GLY A 36 -26.34 -40.02 11.78
N ASN A 37 -27.44 -40.73 12.10
CA ASN A 37 -28.35 -40.39 13.20
C ASN A 37 -27.67 -40.32 14.57
N VAL A 38 -27.99 -39.26 15.31
CA VAL A 38 -27.63 -39.05 16.71
C VAL A 38 -28.85 -39.43 17.57
N PRO A 39 -28.68 -40.07 18.74
CA PRO A 39 -29.79 -40.33 19.65
C PRO A 39 -30.59 -39.06 19.95
N ALA A 40 -31.92 -39.14 19.90
CA ALA A 40 -32.81 -37.99 20.08
C ALA A 40 -32.57 -37.22 21.39
N ARG A 41 -32.10 -37.91 22.43
CA ARG A 41 -31.75 -37.33 23.74
C ARG A 41 -30.65 -36.27 23.64
N ASP A 42 -29.62 -36.52 22.82
CA ASP A 42 -28.44 -35.66 22.72
C ASP A 42 -28.50 -34.74 21.49
N TYR A 43 -29.47 -34.95 20.59
CA TYR A 43 -29.59 -34.23 19.33
C TYR A 43 -29.87 -32.73 19.53
N ARG A 44 -30.72 -32.37 20.50
CA ARG A 44 -31.09 -30.96 20.73
C ARG A 44 -29.89 -30.13 21.15
N ASP A 45 -29.14 -30.59 22.15
CA ASP A 45 -27.95 -29.89 22.65
C ASP A 45 -26.87 -29.83 21.57
N LEU A 46 -26.64 -30.95 20.88
CA LEU A 46 -25.68 -31.05 19.79
C LEU A 46 -26.01 -30.10 18.62
N GLN A 47 -27.29 -29.94 18.29
CA GLN A 47 -27.75 -29.02 17.25
C GLN A 47 -27.63 -27.56 17.69
N SER A 48 -27.87 -27.27 18.97
CA SER A 48 -27.67 -25.93 19.54
C SER A 48 -26.20 -25.53 19.46
N ASP A 49 -25.29 -26.39 19.94
CA ASP A 49 -23.85 -26.17 19.89
C ASP A 49 -23.36 -25.90 18.47
N TYR A 50 -23.81 -26.72 17.52
CA TYR A 50 -23.48 -26.54 16.11
C TYR A 50 -24.00 -25.22 15.52
N SER A 51 -25.21 -24.80 15.91
CA SER A 51 -25.79 -23.53 15.45
C SER A 51 -25.00 -22.34 16.00
N HIS A 52 -24.57 -22.41 17.27
CA HIS A 52 -23.67 -21.40 17.84
C HIS A 52 -22.34 -21.30 17.09
N LEU A 53 -21.74 -22.43 16.72
CA LEU A 53 -20.49 -22.43 15.94
C LEU A 53 -20.67 -21.83 14.54
N LEU A 54 -21.84 -21.99 13.92
CA LEU A 54 -22.18 -21.31 12.67
C LEU A 54 -22.26 -19.80 12.85
N ASP A 55 -22.99 -19.36 13.87
CA ASP A 55 -23.19 -17.94 14.16
C ASP A 55 -21.84 -17.27 14.47
N ASP A 56 -21.01 -17.89 15.31
CA ASP A 56 -19.67 -17.41 15.68
C ASP A 56 -18.76 -17.29 14.45
N PHE A 57 -18.76 -18.30 13.58
CA PHE A 57 -17.97 -18.28 12.36
C PHE A 57 -18.37 -17.11 11.45
N PHE A 58 -19.67 -16.96 11.14
CA PHE A 58 -20.14 -15.89 10.26
C PHE A 58 -19.98 -14.50 10.89
N TYR A 59 -20.13 -14.39 12.20
CA TYR A 59 -19.85 -13.16 12.94
C TYR A 59 -18.38 -12.73 12.79
N ASN A 60 -17.44 -13.65 12.98
CA ASN A 60 -16.00 -13.39 12.82
C ASN A 60 -15.64 -13.02 11.38
N ILE A 61 -16.20 -13.72 10.39
CA ILE A 61 -16.02 -13.39 8.97
C ILE A 61 -16.53 -11.99 8.65
N ARG A 62 -17.67 -11.58 9.22
CA ARG A 62 -18.21 -10.24 9.03
C ARG A 62 -17.28 -9.18 9.62
N ILE A 63 -16.83 -9.36 10.87
CA ILE A 63 -15.89 -8.43 11.51
C ILE A 63 -14.63 -8.27 10.68
N TYR A 64 -14.01 -9.38 10.26
CA TYR A 64 -12.80 -9.30 9.46
C TYR A 64 -13.05 -8.56 8.14
N LYS A 65 -14.17 -8.82 7.45
CA LYS A 65 -14.51 -8.09 6.22
C LYS A 65 -14.63 -6.59 6.47
N GLU A 66 -15.29 -6.20 7.56
CA GLU A 66 -15.43 -4.79 7.96
C GLU A 66 -14.07 -4.16 8.28
N LEU A 67 -13.20 -4.87 9.02
CA LEU A 67 -11.84 -4.41 9.31
C LEU A 67 -11.00 -4.26 8.04
N ARG A 68 -11.05 -5.25 7.15
CA ARG A 68 -10.35 -5.19 5.86
C ARG A 68 -10.85 -4.04 5.01
N GLU A 69 -12.16 -3.82 4.92
CA GLU A 69 -12.73 -2.71 4.17
C GLU A 69 -12.31 -1.36 4.78
N HIS A 70 -12.31 -1.26 6.11
CA HIS A 70 -11.81 -0.10 6.81
C HIS A 70 -10.33 0.17 6.50
N ASP A 71 -9.48 -0.85 6.53
CA ASP A 71 -8.05 -0.72 6.22
C ASP A 71 -7.81 -0.33 4.76
N LEU A 72 -8.56 -0.90 3.82
CA LEU A 72 -8.51 -0.51 2.40
C LEU A 72 -8.89 0.97 2.23
N ARG A 73 -9.97 1.44 2.86
CA ARG A 73 -10.38 2.85 2.83
C ARG A 73 -9.31 3.76 3.42
N LYS A 74 -8.72 3.39 4.56
CA LYS A 74 -7.64 4.14 5.19
C LYS A 74 -6.40 4.21 4.29
N ASN A 75 -5.99 3.09 3.71
CA ASN A 75 -4.85 3.02 2.80
C ASN A 75 -5.08 3.83 1.53
N THR A 76 -6.29 3.78 0.96
CA THR A 76 -6.69 4.64 -0.17
C THR A 76 -6.51 6.10 0.20
N ALA A 77 -7.06 6.55 1.32
CA ALA A 77 -6.97 7.94 1.76
C ALA A 77 -5.52 8.38 1.97
N LEU A 78 -4.68 7.53 2.57
CA LEU A 78 -3.25 7.80 2.75
C LEU A 78 -2.52 7.94 1.41
N LYS A 79 -2.76 7.02 0.46
CA LYS A 79 -2.13 7.11 -0.87
C LYS A 79 -2.64 8.31 -1.68
N GLN A 80 -3.92 8.69 -1.54
CA GLN A 80 -4.48 9.92 -2.12
C GLN A 80 -3.80 11.17 -1.58
N ALA A 81 -3.58 11.23 -0.25
CA ALA A 81 -2.83 12.32 0.37
C ALA A 81 -1.39 12.37 -0.15
N LEU A 82 -0.68 11.23 -0.20
CA LEU A 82 0.68 11.17 -0.73
C LEU A 82 0.77 11.60 -2.20
N ALA A 83 -0.21 11.25 -3.04
CA ALA A 83 -0.26 11.71 -4.43
C ALA A 83 -0.44 13.24 -4.50
N SER A 84 -1.33 13.80 -3.70
CA SER A 84 -1.53 15.25 -3.60
C SER A 84 -0.27 15.96 -3.09
N ASP A 85 0.39 15.41 -2.07
CA ASP A 85 1.63 15.96 -1.51
C ASP A 85 2.76 15.93 -2.55
N MET A 86 2.90 14.82 -3.30
CA MET A 86 3.88 14.69 -4.38
C MET A 86 3.64 15.71 -5.51
N GLU A 87 2.39 15.93 -5.90
CA GLU A 87 2.01 16.95 -6.89
C GLU A 87 2.37 18.37 -6.42
N SER A 88 2.17 18.66 -5.13
CA SER A 88 2.49 19.96 -4.56
C SER A 88 3.99 20.30 -4.62
N LEU A 89 4.87 19.28 -4.62
CA LEU A 89 6.32 19.47 -4.72
C LEU A 89 6.75 20.13 -6.03
N ALA A 90 5.93 20.10 -7.09
CA ALA A 90 6.22 20.82 -8.33
C ALA A 90 6.35 22.34 -8.10
N GLN A 91 5.68 22.88 -7.08
CA GLN A 91 5.71 24.31 -6.72
C GLN A 91 6.83 24.68 -5.74
N GLU A 92 7.58 23.71 -5.20
CA GLU A 92 8.71 23.95 -4.30
C GLU A 92 9.95 24.37 -5.08
N ASP A 93 10.63 25.45 -4.67
CA ASP A 93 11.80 25.97 -5.37
C ASP A 93 13.12 25.50 -4.74
N ASN A 94 13.08 25.08 -3.47
CA ASN A 94 14.26 24.52 -2.83
C ASN A 94 14.51 23.08 -3.31
N ILE A 95 15.33 22.95 -4.35
CA ILE A 95 15.68 21.67 -4.98
C ILE A 95 16.20 20.62 -3.98
N LYS A 96 16.99 21.02 -2.98
CA LYS A 96 17.54 20.08 -2.00
C LYS A 96 16.45 19.53 -1.08
N GLU A 97 15.51 20.38 -0.66
CA GLU A 97 14.34 19.92 0.11
C GLU A 97 13.42 19.05 -0.75
N LEU A 98 13.27 19.41 -2.02
CA LEU A 98 12.47 18.68 -2.99
C LEU A 98 12.96 17.23 -3.14
N GLU A 99 14.26 17.02 -3.36
CA GLU A 99 14.87 15.68 -3.42
C GLU A 99 14.66 14.85 -2.15
N GLY A 100 14.68 15.50 -0.97
CA GLY A 100 14.40 14.85 0.31
C GLY A 100 12.94 14.41 0.44
N LYS A 101 12.01 15.34 0.19
CA LYS A 101 10.56 15.09 0.27
C LYS A 101 10.10 14.00 -0.70
N VAL A 102 10.65 13.96 -1.92
CA VAL A 102 10.33 12.90 -2.90
C VAL A 102 10.67 11.52 -2.36
N ARG A 103 11.88 11.34 -1.81
CA ARG A 103 12.31 10.06 -1.24
C ARG A 103 11.42 9.66 -0.06
N GLU A 104 11.15 10.60 0.83
CA GLU A 104 10.25 10.37 1.97
C GLU A 104 8.86 9.92 1.52
N TYR A 105 8.29 10.57 0.51
CA TYR A 105 6.94 10.23 0.02
C TYR A 105 6.94 8.89 -0.72
N GLN A 106 7.99 8.54 -1.46
CA GLN A 106 8.16 7.21 -2.06
C GLN A 106 8.25 6.12 -0.99
N GLU A 107 9.03 6.35 0.08
CA GLU A 107 9.13 5.41 1.20
C GLU A 107 7.78 5.21 1.88
N LYS A 108 7.07 6.30 2.20
CA LYS A 108 5.70 6.23 2.75
C LYS A 108 4.76 5.49 1.81
N TRP A 109 4.82 5.74 0.50
CA TRP A 109 3.99 5.07 -0.49
C TRP A 109 4.16 3.54 -0.46
N HIS A 110 5.41 3.06 -0.31
CA HIS A 110 5.71 1.63 -0.22
C HIS A 110 5.34 1.01 1.14
N GLN A 111 5.27 1.81 2.20
CA GLN A 111 4.83 1.35 3.53
C GLN A 111 3.31 1.26 3.65
N VAL A 112 2.56 2.05 2.88
CA VAL A 112 1.09 1.96 2.89
C VAL A 112 0.64 0.66 2.23
N GLY A 113 -0.22 -0.07 2.94
CA GLY A 113 -0.77 -1.35 2.52
C GLY A 113 -1.62 -1.31 1.24
N PRO A 114 -2.31 -2.41 0.93
CA PRO A 114 -3.12 -2.52 -0.27
C PRO A 114 -4.27 -1.51 -0.26
N VAL A 115 -4.70 -1.09 -1.45
CA VAL A 115 -5.87 -0.24 -1.67
C VAL A 115 -6.92 -1.02 -2.48
N SER A 116 -8.10 -0.44 -2.66
CA SER A 116 -9.12 -1.04 -3.52
C SER A 116 -8.58 -1.25 -4.94
N GLN A 117 -8.98 -2.35 -5.59
CA GLN A 117 -8.49 -2.68 -6.93
C GLN A 117 -8.86 -1.60 -7.96
N ASP A 118 -10.05 -1.02 -7.82
CA ASP A 118 -10.59 0.00 -8.74
C ASP A 118 -9.82 1.33 -8.67
N GLU A 119 -9.26 1.68 -7.51
CA GLU A 119 -8.52 2.93 -7.33
C GLU A 119 -7.00 2.76 -7.52
N TRP A 120 -6.49 1.52 -7.45
CA TRP A 120 -5.05 1.25 -7.44
C TRP A 120 -4.32 1.85 -8.65
N GLU A 121 -4.79 1.56 -9.86
CA GLU A 121 -4.09 1.98 -11.08
C GLU A 121 -4.09 3.50 -11.23
N ALA A 122 -5.25 4.14 -11.06
CA ALA A 122 -5.39 5.59 -11.15
C ALA A 122 -4.50 6.30 -10.11
N LEU A 123 -4.47 5.79 -8.87
CA LEU A 123 -3.71 6.39 -7.79
C LEU A 123 -2.20 6.19 -7.97
N ARG A 124 -1.80 5.00 -8.41
CA ARG A 124 -0.42 4.67 -8.77
C ARG A 124 0.08 5.61 -9.86
N ASP A 125 -0.67 5.72 -10.95
CA ASP A 125 -0.25 6.51 -12.10
C ASP A 125 -0.16 8.00 -11.74
N ARG A 126 -1.11 8.52 -10.96
CA ARG A 126 -1.06 9.88 -10.42
C ARG A 126 0.22 10.14 -9.62
N PHE A 127 0.55 9.27 -8.67
CA PHE A 127 1.74 9.41 -7.83
C PHE A 127 3.04 9.38 -8.65
N TRP A 128 3.20 8.42 -9.56
CA TRP A 128 4.44 8.28 -10.34
C TRP A 128 4.58 9.33 -11.44
N ASN A 129 3.48 9.81 -12.01
CA ASN A 129 3.51 10.95 -12.93
C ASN A 129 3.98 12.22 -12.20
N ALA A 130 3.45 12.50 -11.01
CA ALA A 130 3.92 13.62 -10.19
C ALA A 130 5.39 13.48 -9.80
N THR A 131 5.80 12.27 -9.41
CA THR A 131 7.21 11.94 -9.12
C THR A 131 8.12 12.24 -10.31
N ARG A 132 7.69 11.88 -11.53
CA ARG A 132 8.46 12.15 -12.75
C ARG A 132 8.61 13.65 -13.01
N ILE A 133 7.53 14.41 -12.93
CA ILE A 133 7.55 15.88 -13.12
C ILE A 133 8.56 16.53 -12.18
N VAL A 134 8.55 16.10 -10.94
CA VAL A 134 9.48 16.56 -9.91
C VAL A 134 10.93 16.22 -10.27
N TYR A 135 11.24 14.98 -10.67
CA TYR A 135 12.60 14.61 -11.07
C TYR A 135 13.06 15.36 -12.31
N ASP A 136 12.17 15.62 -13.27
CA ASP A 136 12.46 16.42 -14.46
C ASP A 136 12.86 17.86 -14.04
N LYS A 137 12.13 18.48 -13.10
CA LYS A 137 12.48 19.80 -12.53
C LYS A 137 13.87 19.80 -11.87
N VAL A 138 14.16 18.80 -11.04
CA VAL A 138 15.46 18.64 -10.37
C VAL A 138 16.59 18.48 -11.40
N HIS A 139 16.36 17.66 -12.43
CA HIS A 139 17.34 17.43 -13.48
C HIS A 139 17.64 18.70 -14.28
N GLU A 140 16.59 19.44 -14.65
CA GLU A 140 16.71 20.71 -15.37
C GLU A 140 17.49 21.75 -14.56
N HIS A 141 17.21 21.89 -13.26
CA HIS A 141 17.94 22.81 -12.39
C HIS A 141 19.45 22.55 -12.41
N TYR A 142 19.86 21.30 -12.17
CA TYR A 142 21.27 20.95 -12.13
C TYR A 142 21.92 21.05 -13.52
N ARG A 143 21.17 20.79 -14.60
CA ARG A 143 21.66 21.00 -15.98
C ARG A 143 21.93 22.48 -16.25
N ALA A 144 20.98 23.35 -15.93
CA ALA A 144 21.11 24.79 -16.12
C ALA A 144 22.31 25.36 -15.34
N ARG A 145 22.45 24.96 -14.07
CA ARG A 145 23.55 25.38 -13.21
C ARG A 145 24.92 24.93 -13.72
N ARG A 146 25.03 23.71 -14.26
CA ARG A 146 26.27 23.25 -14.92
C ARG A 146 26.62 24.09 -16.14
N ALA A 147 25.66 24.34 -17.02
CA ALA A 147 25.87 25.15 -18.22
C ALA A 147 26.30 26.59 -17.87
N GLU A 148 25.70 27.19 -16.84
CA GLU A 148 26.08 28.50 -16.33
C GLU A 148 27.54 28.52 -15.82
N HIS A 149 27.92 27.51 -15.02
CA HIS A 149 29.28 27.39 -14.52
C HIS A 149 30.32 27.21 -15.64
N GLU A 150 30.01 26.41 -16.66
CA GLU A 150 30.86 26.21 -17.85
C GLU A 150 31.04 27.52 -18.64
N ALA A 151 29.96 28.25 -18.90
CA ALA A 151 29.99 29.54 -19.58
C ALA A 151 30.82 30.58 -18.80
N ASN A 152 30.62 30.65 -17.49
CA ASN A 152 31.38 31.54 -16.60
C ASN A 152 32.88 31.20 -16.56
N LEU A 153 33.23 29.90 -16.58
CA LEU A 153 34.62 29.46 -16.66
C LEU A 153 35.27 29.91 -17.97
N ALA A 154 34.60 29.68 -19.10
CA ALA A 154 35.10 30.07 -20.42
C ALA A 154 35.29 31.60 -20.52
N ALA A 155 34.35 32.39 -20.00
CA ALA A 155 34.45 33.84 -19.97
C ALA A 155 35.66 34.31 -19.13
N LYS A 156 35.88 33.72 -17.95
CA LYS A 156 37.04 34.03 -17.09
C LYS A 156 38.35 33.67 -17.76
N GLN A 157 38.43 32.52 -18.42
CA GLN A 157 39.62 32.11 -19.19
C GLN A 157 39.92 33.09 -20.32
N GLY A 158 38.90 33.51 -21.08
CA GLY A 158 39.06 34.51 -22.13
C GLY A 158 39.55 35.87 -21.63
N LEU A 159 39.14 36.30 -20.44
CA LEU A 159 39.66 37.53 -19.81
C LEU A 159 41.13 37.39 -19.41
N VAL A 160 41.52 36.25 -18.84
CA VAL A 160 42.93 35.97 -18.49
C VAL A 160 43.82 36.03 -19.72
N GLU A 161 43.40 35.43 -20.84
CA GLU A 161 44.16 35.48 -22.08
C GLU A 161 44.28 36.90 -22.64
N LYS A 162 43.21 37.71 -22.62
CA LYS A 162 43.28 39.12 -23.01
C LYS A 162 44.28 39.91 -22.15
N VAL A 163 44.27 39.70 -20.84
CA VAL A 163 45.22 40.36 -19.94
C VAL A 163 46.66 39.94 -20.24
N ARG A 164 46.91 38.65 -20.48
CA ARG A 164 48.24 38.17 -20.90
C ARG A 164 48.72 38.85 -22.17
N THR A 165 47.88 38.89 -23.21
CA THR A 165 48.24 39.55 -24.47
C THR A 165 48.54 41.04 -24.34
N LEU A 166 47.96 41.73 -23.34
CA LEU A 166 48.23 43.13 -23.06
C LEU A 166 49.50 43.35 -22.22
N MET A 167 49.96 42.35 -21.48
CA MET A 167 51.20 42.43 -20.69
C MET A 167 52.43 41.98 -21.48
N ASP A 168 52.24 41.10 -22.46
CA ASP A 168 53.31 40.54 -23.30
C ASP A 168 53.60 41.38 -24.56
N GLY A 169 52.81 42.43 -24.83
CA GLY A 169 52.98 43.38 -25.93
C GLY A 169 53.36 44.77 -25.44
#